data_AF-A0A914AR66-F1
#
_entry.id   AF-A0A914AR66-F1
#
_cell.length_a   1.000
_cell.length_b   1.000
_cell.length_c   1.000
_cell.angle_alpha   90.00
_cell.angle_beta   90.00
_cell.angle_gamma   90.00
#
_symmetry.space_group_name_H-M   'P 1'
#
loop_
_entity.id
_entity.type
_entity.pdbx_description
1 polymer ?
#
loop_
_entity_poly.entity_id
_entity_poly.type
_entity_poly.pdbx_seq_one_letter_code
_entity_poly.pdbx_strand_id
1 'polypeptide(L)'
;MIISRLFISLLLANIQLTVYCKKKDLVQKSAVQLIEKETKHVDLDSCKSSQQLIISKLRLHGKVDKLKVCLLKSLSANLENGWAWSELGSLFAAQQDKSKASTCFKQAAKLSGKVTSFIGTWHFIGPFVIGKNEVDADPLESWGGIVTAASQRYNKKASFYSELVPGGEVQWKTYQQTNGHQPLQITPDINFSELVTSLGSLAITEWQGWLVGEFAVNGKDENVIVQCLGVHTIFVADMFIAADVYRREQYWFSVSLSAGIHTVYIRLRAKQTQVVKCSFKSAGSDSFEVHQPTMLPDLVEGHIFGNILAIPVTNLQSDKWIKNVR
;
A
#
# COMPACT_ATOMS: atom_id res chain seq x y z
N MET A 1 -2.68 52.15 -17.63
CA MET A 1 -1.85 51.16 -16.90
C MET A 1 -2.34 50.81 -15.49
N ILE A 2 -3.31 51.53 -14.90
CA ILE A 2 -3.79 51.29 -13.52
C ILE A 2 -4.94 50.27 -13.47
N ILE A 3 -5.80 50.23 -14.50
CA ILE A 3 -6.99 49.35 -14.56
C ILE A 3 -6.60 47.86 -14.68
N SER A 4 -5.48 47.55 -15.35
CA SER A 4 -4.99 46.16 -15.51
C SER A 4 -4.46 45.55 -14.19
N ARG A 5 -3.92 46.37 -13.28
CA ARG A 5 -3.41 45.87 -11.98
C ARG A 5 -4.54 45.55 -11.01
N LEU A 6 -5.65 46.30 -11.04
CA LEU A 6 -6.83 46.01 -10.21
C LEU A 6 -7.53 44.70 -10.61
N PHE A 7 -7.62 44.40 -11.91
CA PHE A 7 -8.22 43.16 -12.38
C PHE A 7 -7.39 41.91 -12.02
N ILE A 8 -6.06 41.99 -12.09
CA ILE A 8 -5.17 40.88 -11.70
C ILE A 8 -5.25 40.63 -10.19
N SER A 9 -5.30 41.69 -9.38
CA SER A 9 -5.47 41.58 -7.92
C SER A 9 -6.81 40.96 -7.52
N LEU A 10 -7.90 41.31 -8.21
CA LEU A 10 -9.22 40.69 -7.98
C LEU A 10 -9.26 39.21 -8.43
N LEU A 11 -8.59 38.85 -9.52
CA LEU A 11 -8.48 37.46 -9.96
C LEU A 11 -7.63 36.62 -8.99
N LEU A 12 -6.50 37.15 -8.51
CA LEU A 12 -5.67 36.46 -7.52
C LEU A 12 -6.37 36.33 -6.16
N ALA A 13 -7.12 37.34 -5.73
CA ALA A 13 -7.94 37.28 -4.52
C ALA A 13 -9.06 36.23 -4.64
N ASN A 14 -9.73 36.17 -5.80
CA ASN A 14 -10.75 35.15 -6.07
C ASN A 14 -10.16 33.74 -6.09
N ILE A 15 -8.99 33.52 -6.71
CA ILE A 15 -8.30 32.23 -6.71
C ILE A 15 -7.91 31.81 -5.29
N GLN A 16 -7.38 32.73 -4.47
CA GLN A 16 -7.06 32.42 -3.07
C GLN A 16 -8.31 32.12 -2.24
N LEU A 17 -9.42 32.84 -2.44
CA LEU A 17 -10.71 32.55 -1.80
C LEU A 17 -11.30 31.21 -2.26
N THR A 18 -11.16 30.84 -3.54
CA THR A 18 -11.67 29.54 -4.03
C THR A 18 -10.85 28.37 -3.47
N VAL A 19 -9.53 28.54 -3.32
CA VAL A 19 -8.64 27.55 -2.71
C VAL A 19 -8.90 27.44 -1.20
N TYR A 20 -9.20 28.54 -0.52
CA TYR A 20 -9.52 28.55 0.90
C TYR A 20 -10.91 27.96 1.20
N CYS A 21 -11.92 28.22 0.36
CA CYS A 21 -13.25 27.60 0.46
C CYS A 21 -13.23 26.09 0.21
N LYS A 22 -12.40 25.59 -0.72
CA LYS A 22 -12.24 24.13 -0.94
C LYS A 22 -11.60 23.40 0.27
N LYS A 23 -10.70 24.06 1.00
CA LYS A 23 -10.03 23.44 2.17
C LYS A 23 -10.95 23.25 3.37
N LYS A 24 -11.90 24.16 3.59
CA LYS A 24 -12.88 24.05 4.69
C LYS A 24 -13.90 22.91 4.50
N ASP A 25 -13.96 22.35 3.29
CA ASP A 25 -14.90 21.30 2.93
C ASP A 25 -14.35 19.88 3.06
N LEU A 26 -13.07 19.65 3.39
CA LEU A 26 -12.49 18.30 3.42
C LEU A 26 -12.90 17.46 4.63
N VAL A 27 -13.24 18.11 5.75
CA VAL A 27 -13.61 17.44 7.01
C VAL A 27 -15.11 17.58 7.30
N GLN A 28 -15.79 16.46 7.51
CA GLN A 28 -17.22 16.42 7.81
C GLN A 28 -17.50 16.94 9.22
N LYS A 29 -18.59 17.71 9.37
CA LYS A 29 -19.03 18.22 10.69
C LYS A 29 -19.27 17.10 11.70
N SER A 30 -19.84 15.98 11.26
CA SER A 30 -20.04 14.79 12.09
C SER A 30 -18.73 14.18 12.58
N ALA A 31 -17.66 14.26 11.79
CA ALA A 31 -16.33 13.78 12.16
C ALA A 31 -15.70 14.68 13.24
N VAL A 32 -15.84 16.00 13.11
CA VAL A 32 -15.37 16.95 14.14
C VAL A 32 -16.11 16.72 15.47
N GLN A 33 -17.44 16.63 15.43
CA GLN A 33 -18.27 16.37 16.61
C GLN A 33 -17.92 15.03 17.28
N LEU A 34 -17.59 14.00 16.48
CA LEU A 34 -17.16 12.71 17.01
C LEU A 34 -15.85 12.86 17.79
N ILE A 35 -14.84 13.55 17.23
CA ILE A 35 -13.56 13.76 17.93
C ILE A 35 -13.76 14.58 19.19
N GLU A 36 -14.49 15.70 19.13
CA GLU A 36 -14.78 16.54 20.30
C GLU A 36 -15.50 15.77 21.43
N LYS A 37 -16.38 14.82 21.07
CA LYS A 37 -17.05 13.98 22.06
C LYS A 37 -16.10 12.96 22.67
N GLU A 38 -15.32 12.26 21.85
CA GLU A 38 -14.44 11.19 22.34
C GLU A 38 -13.23 11.73 23.11
N THR A 39 -12.71 12.91 22.76
CA THR A 39 -11.59 13.54 23.47
C THR A 39 -11.96 14.01 24.88
N LYS A 40 -13.22 14.41 25.12
CA LYS A 40 -13.70 14.77 26.46
C LYS A 40 -13.65 13.62 27.47
N HIS A 41 -13.65 12.39 26.99
CA HIS A 41 -13.67 11.18 27.82
C HIS A 41 -12.30 10.55 28.02
N VAL A 42 -11.23 11.16 27.48
CA VAL A 42 -9.90 10.55 27.42
C VAL A 42 -8.82 11.58 27.75
N ASP A 43 -7.88 11.20 28.60
CA ASP A 43 -6.66 11.97 28.84
C ASP A 43 -5.67 11.82 27.67
N LEU A 44 -5.58 12.86 26.83
CA LEU A 44 -4.69 12.91 25.67
C LEU A 44 -3.20 12.97 26.05
N ASP A 45 -2.86 13.38 27.26
CA ASP A 45 -1.46 13.48 27.69
C ASP A 45 -0.84 12.13 28.03
N SER A 46 -1.68 11.12 28.27
CA SER A 46 -1.24 9.73 28.40
C SER A 46 -0.55 9.17 27.14
N CYS A 47 -0.78 9.76 25.96
CA CYS A 47 -0.07 9.41 24.74
C CYS A 47 1.22 10.25 24.58
N LYS A 48 2.37 9.57 24.67
CA LYS A 48 3.71 10.20 24.58
C LYS A 48 3.99 10.88 23.23
N SER A 49 3.46 10.36 22.12
CA SER A 49 3.64 10.95 20.80
C SER A 49 2.59 10.44 19.81
N SER A 50 2.13 11.34 18.94
CA SER A 50 1.10 11.11 17.91
C SER A 50 1.68 10.70 16.54
N GLN A 51 2.98 10.36 16.50
CA GLN A 51 3.63 9.88 15.28
C GLN A 51 3.06 8.54 14.81
N GLN A 52 2.85 8.41 13.49
CA GLN A 52 2.29 7.21 12.87
C GLN A 52 3.04 5.93 13.26
N LEU A 53 4.37 5.97 13.36
CA LEU A 53 5.19 4.83 13.77
C LEU A 53 4.81 4.26 15.16
N ILE A 54 4.50 5.13 16.12
CA ILE A 54 4.11 4.71 17.47
C ILE A 54 2.70 4.11 17.45
N ILE A 55 1.79 4.72 16.68
CA ILE A 55 0.41 4.23 16.49
C ILE A 55 0.43 2.84 15.86
N SER A 56 1.16 2.66 14.75
CA SER A 56 1.33 1.36 14.09
C SER A 56 1.93 0.32 15.04
N LYS A 57 2.93 0.68 15.86
CA LYS A 57 3.51 -0.22 16.85
C LYS A 57 2.47 -0.66 17.90
N LEU A 58 1.67 0.27 18.43
CA LEU A 58 0.62 -0.04 19.41
C LEU A 58 -0.45 -0.98 18.82
N ARG A 59 -0.83 -0.76 17.56
CA ARG A 59 -1.76 -1.62 16.83
C ARG A 59 -1.26 -3.05 16.69
N LEU A 60 -0.02 -3.22 16.21
CA LEU A 60 0.56 -4.55 16.01
C LEU A 60 0.72 -5.35 17.31
N HIS A 61 0.87 -4.66 18.45
CA HIS A 61 0.97 -5.30 19.77
C HIS A 61 -0.39 -5.39 20.49
N GLY A 62 -1.50 -5.07 19.82
CA GLY A 62 -2.85 -5.20 20.38
C GLY A 62 -3.16 -4.27 21.56
N LYS A 63 -2.43 -3.15 21.74
CA LYS A 63 -2.63 -2.23 22.88
C LYS A 63 -3.76 -1.24 22.60
N VAL A 64 -5.00 -1.76 22.56
CA VAL A 64 -6.20 -1.05 22.09
C VAL A 64 -6.48 0.27 22.81
N ASP A 65 -6.44 0.31 24.14
CA ASP A 65 -6.77 1.53 24.90
C ASP A 65 -5.79 2.67 24.61
N LYS A 66 -4.48 2.35 24.65
CA LYS A 66 -3.41 3.31 24.34
C LYS A 66 -3.46 3.76 22.89
N LEU A 67 -3.79 2.85 21.98
CA LEU A 67 -3.93 3.13 20.57
C LEU A 67 -5.06 4.14 20.32
N LYS A 68 -6.24 3.93 20.93
CA LYS A 68 -7.38 4.86 20.82
C LYS A 68 -6.98 6.27 21.25
N VAL A 69 -6.32 6.42 22.41
CA VAL A 69 -5.88 7.74 22.89
C VAL A 69 -4.92 8.40 21.90
N CYS A 70 -3.92 7.66 21.41
CA CYS A 70 -2.93 8.21 20.49
C CYS A 70 -3.52 8.61 19.13
N LEU A 71 -4.51 7.86 18.64
CA LEU A 71 -5.26 8.22 17.43
C LEU A 71 -6.08 9.49 17.64
N LEU A 72 -6.80 9.60 18.75
CA LEU A 72 -7.56 10.81 19.09
C LEU A 72 -6.65 12.04 19.21
N LYS A 73 -5.48 11.89 19.83
CA LYS A 73 -4.46 12.95 19.89
C LYS A 73 -3.95 13.34 18.51
N SER A 74 -3.65 12.36 17.65
CA SER A 74 -3.19 12.58 16.28
C SER A 74 -4.22 13.33 15.44
N LEU A 75 -5.49 12.91 15.52
CA LEU A 75 -6.60 13.53 14.79
C LEU A 75 -6.98 14.91 15.33
N SER A 76 -6.84 15.14 16.64
CA SER A 76 -7.04 16.46 17.24
C SER A 76 -5.99 17.48 16.77
N ALA A 77 -4.77 17.01 16.48
CA ALA A 77 -3.70 17.84 15.93
C ALA A 77 -3.83 18.01 14.41
N ASN A 78 -4.27 16.98 13.69
CA ASN A 78 -4.47 17.01 12.25
C ASN A 78 -5.67 16.17 11.81
N LEU A 79 -6.81 16.85 11.58
CA LEU A 79 -8.06 16.22 11.12
C LEU A 79 -8.01 15.74 9.67
N GLU A 80 -7.00 16.14 8.89
CA GLU A 80 -6.83 15.73 7.49
C GLU A 80 -6.03 14.43 7.34
N ASN A 81 -5.65 13.78 8.45
CA ASN A 81 -4.94 12.51 8.42
C ASN A 81 -5.89 11.34 8.09
N GLY A 82 -6.05 11.05 6.79
CA GLY A 82 -6.90 9.97 6.29
C GLY A 82 -6.56 8.59 6.86
N TRP A 83 -5.28 8.26 7.03
CA TRP A 83 -4.84 6.97 7.59
C TRP A 83 -5.27 6.79 9.04
N ALA A 84 -5.14 7.84 9.87
CA ALA A 84 -5.58 7.80 11.27
C ALA A 84 -7.11 7.64 11.38
N TRP A 85 -7.88 8.21 10.44
CA TRP A 85 -9.32 7.98 10.37
C TRP A 85 -9.68 6.55 10.03
N SER A 86 -9.00 5.92 9.06
CA SER A 86 -9.20 4.50 8.72
C SER A 86 -8.90 3.58 9.90
N GLU A 87 -7.83 3.86 10.64
CA GLU A 87 -7.43 3.08 11.81
C GLU A 87 -8.42 3.24 12.97
N LEU A 88 -8.86 4.47 13.27
CA LEU A 88 -9.88 4.72 14.29
C LEU A 88 -11.23 4.06 13.91
N GLY A 89 -11.59 4.09 12.62
CA GLY A 89 -12.77 3.38 12.12
C GLY A 89 -12.69 1.87 12.33
N SER A 90 -11.51 1.29 12.13
CA SER A 90 -11.25 -0.14 12.37
C SER A 90 -11.43 -0.51 13.85
N LEU A 91 -10.96 0.35 14.76
CA LEU A 91 -11.17 0.17 16.20
C LEU A 91 -12.64 0.20 16.60
N PHE A 92 -13.41 1.19 16.10
CA PHE A 92 -14.83 1.24 16.40
C PHE A 92 -15.60 0.06 15.79
N ALA A 93 -15.20 -0.41 14.60
CA ALA A 93 -15.77 -1.59 13.99
C ALA A 93 -15.51 -2.85 14.85
N ALA A 94 -14.28 -3.01 15.36
CA ALA A 94 -13.94 -4.10 16.28
C ALA A 94 -14.71 -4.02 17.62
N GLN A 95 -15.04 -2.82 18.08
CA GLN A 95 -15.91 -2.56 19.24
C GLN A 95 -17.41 -2.69 18.94
N GLN A 96 -17.78 -3.09 17.72
CA GLN A 96 -19.17 -3.19 17.24
C GLN A 96 -19.95 -1.86 17.18
N ASP A 97 -19.29 -0.71 17.30
CA ASP A 97 -19.90 0.62 17.13
C ASP A 97 -19.92 1.02 15.65
N LYS A 98 -20.90 0.46 14.92
CA LYS A 98 -21.05 0.64 13.47
C LYS A 98 -21.25 2.10 13.05
N SER A 99 -21.88 2.92 13.90
CA SER A 99 -22.18 4.31 13.59
C SER A 99 -20.90 5.17 13.59
N LYS A 100 -20.09 5.03 14.65
CA LYS A 100 -18.81 5.73 14.73
C LYS A 100 -17.84 5.23 13.65
N ALA A 101 -17.77 3.91 13.46
CA ALA A 101 -16.97 3.32 12.40
C ALA A 101 -17.32 3.88 11.01
N SER A 102 -18.63 3.94 10.68
CA SER A 102 -19.06 4.50 9.39
C SER A 102 -18.69 5.97 9.24
N THR A 103 -18.74 6.77 10.31
CA THR A 103 -18.33 8.18 10.27
C THR A 103 -16.84 8.31 9.99
N CYS A 104 -16.01 7.52 10.68
CA CYS A 104 -14.56 7.49 10.47
C CYS A 104 -14.20 7.05 9.04
N PHE A 105 -14.79 5.97 8.53
CA PHE A 105 -14.50 5.49 7.18
C PHE A 105 -14.99 6.44 6.09
N LYS A 106 -16.15 7.08 6.26
CA LYS A 106 -16.60 8.13 5.34
C LYS A 106 -15.65 9.32 5.30
N GLN A 107 -15.14 9.74 6.46
CA GLN A 107 -14.17 10.81 6.53
C GLN A 107 -12.83 10.42 5.90
N ALA A 108 -12.35 9.20 6.18
CA ALA A 108 -11.15 8.66 5.54
C ALA A 108 -11.32 8.58 4.01
N ALA A 109 -12.47 8.08 3.52
CA ALA A 109 -12.76 7.99 2.10
C ALA A 109 -12.76 9.35 1.39
N LYS A 110 -13.18 10.41 2.08
CA LYS A 110 -13.15 11.78 1.56
C LYS A 110 -11.73 12.33 1.43
N LEU A 111 -10.80 11.89 2.29
CA LEU A 111 -9.42 12.36 2.33
C LEU A 111 -8.48 11.54 1.43
N SER A 112 -8.60 10.20 1.46
CA SER A 112 -7.68 9.28 0.77
C SER A 112 -8.34 8.40 -0.28
N GLY A 113 -9.63 8.63 -0.58
CA GLY A 113 -10.41 7.80 -1.51
C GLY A 113 -10.92 6.52 -0.85
N LYS A 114 -11.75 5.75 -1.58
CA LYS A 114 -12.25 4.45 -1.11
C LYS A 114 -11.13 3.45 -0.80
N VAL A 115 -10.04 3.55 -1.55
CA VAL A 115 -8.81 2.77 -1.36
C VAL A 115 -7.65 3.73 -1.56
N THR A 116 -6.65 3.68 -0.69
CA THR A 116 -5.42 4.47 -0.89
C THR A 116 -4.69 3.98 -2.13
N SER A 117 -4.36 4.88 -3.06
CA SER A 117 -3.86 4.48 -4.38
C SER A 117 -2.43 3.92 -4.41
N PHE A 118 -1.61 4.26 -3.42
CA PHE A 118 -0.24 3.79 -3.28
C PHE A 118 0.17 3.74 -1.81
N ILE A 119 1.29 3.09 -1.52
CA ILE A 119 1.85 2.98 -0.17
C ILE A 119 2.96 4.01 -0.01
N GLY A 120 2.80 4.89 0.98
CA GLY A 120 3.77 5.96 1.24
C GLY A 120 5.01 5.51 2.00
N THR A 121 4.88 4.51 2.88
CA THR A 121 5.99 3.99 3.70
C THR A 121 6.11 2.49 3.52
N TRP A 122 7.29 2.06 3.11
CA TRP A 122 7.65 0.67 2.93
C TRP A 122 8.71 0.24 3.95
N HIS A 123 8.61 -0.99 4.41
CA HIS A 123 9.58 -1.61 5.30
C HIS A 123 10.23 -2.79 4.60
N PHE A 124 11.54 -2.73 4.42
CA PHE A 124 12.33 -3.76 3.77
C PHE A 124 13.15 -4.53 4.80
N ILE A 125 13.20 -5.85 4.66
CA ILE A 125 14.11 -6.72 5.39
C ILE A 125 14.84 -7.65 4.42
N GLY A 126 16.14 -7.73 4.60
CA GLY A 126 17.08 -8.38 3.70
C GLY A 126 18.35 -7.55 3.59
N PRO A 127 19.28 -7.93 2.71
CA PRO A 127 19.21 -9.03 1.74
C PRO A 127 19.52 -10.38 2.39
N PHE A 128 18.93 -11.45 1.87
CA PHE A 128 19.21 -12.84 2.25
C PHE A 128 19.74 -13.64 1.05
N VAL A 129 20.52 -14.68 1.35
CA VAL A 129 21.05 -15.62 0.35
C VAL A 129 19.92 -16.30 -0.44
N ILE A 130 20.21 -16.67 -1.68
CA ILE A 130 19.32 -17.47 -2.53
C ILE A 130 20.01 -18.81 -2.80
N GLY A 131 19.28 -19.90 -2.57
CA GLY A 131 19.71 -21.28 -2.83
C GLY A 131 19.09 -21.92 -4.07
N LYS A 132 18.13 -21.27 -4.76
CA LYS A 132 17.40 -21.81 -5.92
C LYS A 132 17.17 -20.79 -7.03
N ASN A 133 16.98 -21.29 -8.24
CA ASN A 133 16.80 -20.46 -9.44
C ASN A 133 15.38 -19.91 -9.61
N GLU A 134 14.42 -20.22 -8.73
CA GLU A 134 13.02 -19.81 -8.82
C GLU A 134 12.57 -18.92 -7.63
N VAL A 135 11.72 -19.44 -6.75
CA VAL A 135 11.22 -18.81 -5.53
C VAL A 135 11.69 -19.68 -4.36
N ASP A 136 12.52 -19.11 -3.49
CA ASP A 136 13.15 -19.87 -2.41
C ASP A 136 12.19 -20.14 -1.23
N ALA A 137 12.66 -20.67 -0.10
CA ALA A 137 11.91 -20.66 1.16
C ALA A 137 11.84 -19.25 1.78
N ASP A 138 10.91 -18.99 2.72
CA ASP A 138 10.92 -17.74 3.48
C ASP A 138 12.19 -17.67 4.35
N PRO A 139 13.11 -16.71 4.12
CA PRO A 139 14.32 -16.59 4.94
C PRO A 139 14.03 -16.24 6.41
N LEU A 140 12.79 -15.85 6.72
CA LEU A 140 12.36 -15.49 8.07
C LEU A 140 11.57 -16.61 8.77
N GLU A 141 11.50 -17.80 8.19
CA GLU A 141 10.70 -18.91 8.72
C GLU A 141 11.07 -19.26 10.17
N SER A 142 12.35 -19.28 10.52
CA SER A 142 12.81 -19.55 11.90
C SER A 142 12.37 -18.50 12.93
N TRP A 143 11.88 -17.33 12.49
CA TRP A 143 11.29 -16.29 13.34
C TRP A 143 9.75 -16.30 13.30
N GLY A 144 9.14 -17.40 12.81
CA GLY A 144 7.69 -17.51 12.63
C GLY A 144 7.19 -16.90 11.32
N GLY A 145 8.06 -16.84 10.31
CA GLY A 145 7.78 -16.31 8.98
C GLY A 145 7.65 -14.79 8.90
N ILE A 146 7.45 -14.29 7.68
CA ILE A 146 7.34 -12.86 7.40
C ILE A 146 6.23 -12.15 8.20
N VAL A 147 5.10 -12.81 8.45
CA VAL A 147 3.98 -12.20 9.19
C VAL A 147 4.40 -11.85 10.62
N THR A 148 5.06 -12.78 11.30
CA THR A 148 5.56 -12.57 12.67
C THR A 148 6.72 -11.57 12.68
N ALA A 149 7.68 -11.73 11.77
CA ALA A 149 8.83 -10.83 11.67
C ALA A 149 8.41 -9.37 11.38
N ALA A 150 7.41 -9.17 10.52
CA ALA A 150 6.90 -7.85 10.17
C ALA A 150 6.25 -7.11 11.35
N SER A 151 5.77 -7.82 12.38
CA SER A 151 5.28 -7.18 13.61
C SER A 151 6.39 -6.43 14.37
N GLN A 152 7.65 -6.86 14.16
CA GLN A 152 8.84 -6.33 14.81
C GLN A 152 9.53 -5.22 14.02
N ARG A 153 9.00 -4.82 12.85
CA ARG A 153 9.65 -3.84 11.96
C ARG A 153 9.91 -2.46 12.56
N TYR A 154 9.24 -2.12 13.66
CA TYR A 154 9.45 -0.87 14.42
C TYR A 154 10.36 -1.06 15.65
N ASN A 155 10.89 -2.26 15.88
CA ASN A 155 11.80 -2.56 16.97
C ASN A 155 13.24 -2.52 16.45
N LYS A 156 14.00 -1.49 16.85
CA LYS A 156 15.42 -1.36 16.49
C LYS A 156 16.33 -2.45 17.07
N LYS A 157 15.83 -3.24 18.03
CA LYS A 157 16.54 -4.37 18.61
C LYS A 157 16.22 -5.70 17.93
N ALA A 158 15.30 -5.70 16.95
CA ALA A 158 15.01 -6.88 16.17
C ALA A 158 16.10 -7.05 15.12
N SER A 159 16.77 -8.20 15.19
CA SER A 159 17.93 -8.55 14.40
C SER A 159 17.67 -9.89 13.72
N PHE A 160 17.99 -9.95 12.43
CA PHE A 160 17.90 -11.15 11.63
C PHE A 160 19.27 -11.42 11.02
N TYR A 161 19.51 -12.64 10.53
CA TYR A 161 20.85 -13.01 10.09
C TYR A 161 20.91 -13.29 8.59
N SER A 162 22.01 -12.86 7.96
CA SER A 162 22.28 -13.10 6.54
C SER A 162 23.78 -13.14 6.28
N GLU A 163 24.22 -14.13 5.52
CA GLU A 163 25.63 -14.30 5.13
C GLU A 163 26.08 -13.27 4.08
N LEU A 164 25.15 -12.53 3.47
CA LEU A 164 25.48 -11.53 2.44
C LEU A 164 26.00 -10.21 3.00
N VAL A 165 25.74 -9.90 4.27
CA VAL A 165 26.08 -8.61 4.85
C VAL A 165 27.26 -8.71 5.81
N PRO A 166 28.15 -7.69 5.84
CA PRO A 166 29.21 -7.63 6.85
C PRO A 166 28.64 -7.70 8.27
N GLY A 167 29.23 -8.54 9.12
CA GLY A 167 28.75 -8.77 10.49
C GLY A 167 27.55 -9.70 10.61
N GLY A 168 26.99 -10.17 9.48
CA GLY A 168 25.97 -11.22 9.47
C GLY A 168 24.58 -10.78 9.92
N GLU A 169 24.36 -9.50 10.26
CA GLU A 169 23.11 -9.00 10.82
C GLU A 169 22.38 -8.07 9.84
N VAL A 170 21.11 -8.36 9.57
CA VAL A 170 20.20 -7.50 8.81
C VAL A 170 19.09 -6.95 9.70
N GLN A 171 18.75 -5.69 9.45
CA GLN A 171 17.73 -4.94 10.19
C GLN A 171 16.71 -4.34 9.22
N TRP A 172 15.53 -4.02 9.75
CA TRP A 172 14.48 -3.37 8.98
C TRP A 172 14.91 -1.98 8.50
N LYS A 173 14.83 -1.77 7.18
CA LYS A 173 15.06 -0.47 6.53
C LYS A 173 13.73 0.12 6.11
N THR A 174 13.58 1.44 6.25
CA THR A 174 12.35 2.15 5.86
C THR A 174 12.60 2.95 4.60
N TYR A 175 11.72 2.80 3.62
CA TYR A 175 11.73 3.55 2.37
C TYR A 175 10.47 4.38 2.25
N GLN A 176 10.60 5.62 1.80
CA GLN A 176 9.49 6.55 1.63
C GLN A 176 9.20 6.75 0.14
N GLN A 177 7.93 6.72 -0.21
CA GLN A 177 7.42 6.97 -1.55
C GLN A 177 6.43 8.13 -1.46
N THR A 178 6.72 9.22 -2.17
CA THR A 178 5.89 10.44 -2.13
C THR A 178 4.80 10.43 -3.21
N ASN A 179 5.03 9.69 -4.30
CA ASN A 179 4.13 9.62 -5.45
C ASN A 179 3.92 8.16 -5.88
N GLY A 180 2.66 7.77 -6.08
CA GLY A 180 2.29 6.43 -6.58
C GLY A 180 2.81 6.09 -7.98
N HIS A 181 3.16 7.10 -8.78
CA HIS A 181 3.75 6.89 -10.11
C HIS A 181 5.25 6.59 -10.05
N GLN A 182 5.93 7.00 -8.98
CA GLN A 182 7.37 6.80 -8.84
C GLN A 182 7.63 5.35 -8.44
N PRO A 183 8.47 4.61 -9.19
CA PRO A 183 8.88 3.28 -8.77
C PRO A 183 9.79 3.36 -7.54
N LEU A 184 9.62 2.42 -6.62
CA LEU A 184 10.47 2.23 -5.46
C LEU A 184 11.70 1.41 -5.85
N GLN A 185 12.88 1.93 -5.55
CA GLN A 185 14.14 1.24 -5.77
C GLN A 185 14.70 0.71 -4.44
N ILE A 186 14.94 -0.60 -4.39
CA ILE A 186 15.58 -1.28 -3.26
C ILE A 186 16.95 -1.76 -3.71
N THR A 187 17.98 -1.11 -3.16
CA THR A 187 19.38 -1.49 -3.36
C THR A 187 19.97 -1.82 -2.00
N PRO A 188 20.31 -3.08 -1.73
CA PRO A 188 21.01 -3.45 -0.51
C PRO A 188 22.41 -2.83 -0.45
N ASP A 189 22.86 -2.54 0.77
CA ASP A 189 24.18 -1.98 1.03
C ASP A 189 25.19 -3.13 1.17
N ILE A 190 25.61 -3.69 0.04
CA ILE A 190 26.58 -4.79 -0.04
C ILE A 190 27.67 -4.43 -1.05
N ASN A 191 28.93 -4.70 -0.70
CA ASN A 191 30.03 -4.68 -1.65
C ASN A 191 30.03 -5.94 -2.52
N PHE A 192 29.14 -5.99 -3.51
CA PHE A 192 29.04 -7.14 -4.42
C PHE A 192 30.35 -7.43 -5.18
N SER A 193 31.15 -6.40 -5.48
CA SER A 193 32.43 -6.58 -6.19
C SER A 193 33.43 -7.41 -5.38
N GLU A 194 33.51 -7.15 -4.08
CA GLU A 194 34.34 -7.93 -3.16
C GLU A 194 33.84 -9.36 -3.04
N LEU A 195 32.54 -9.56 -2.85
CA LEU A 195 31.95 -10.90 -2.75
C LEU A 195 32.15 -11.73 -4.03
N VAL A 196 31.97 -11.12 -5.20
CA VAL A 196 32.21 -11.76 -6.50
C VAL A 196 33.67 -12.18 -6.64
N THR A 197 34.60 -11.32 -6.22
CA THR A 197 36.04 -11.60 -6.29
C THR A 197 36.43 -12.72 -5.32
N SER A 198 35.94 -12.69 -4.09
CA SER A 198 36.26 -13.68 -3.06
C SER A 198 35.68 -15.07 -3.32
N LEU A 199 34.48 -15.15 -3.90
CA LEU A 199 33.80 -16.42 -4.19
C LEU A 199 33.99 -16.91 -5.63
N GLY A 200 34.53 -16.07 -6.53
CA GLY A 200 34.72 -16.39 -7.94
C GLY A 200 33.40 -16.62 -8.71
N SER A 201 32.27 -16.09 -8.23
CA SER A 201 30.95 -16.34 -8.82
C SER A 201 30.06 -15.10 -8.84
N LEU A 202 29.41 -14.85 -9.97
CA LEU A 202 28.40 -13.80 -10.11
C LEU A 202 27.07 -14.15 -9.44
N ALA A 203 26.84 -15.41 -9.08
CA ALA A 203 25.59 -15.84 -8.44
C ALA A 203 25.38 -15.16 -7.06
N ILE A 204 26.47 -14.78 -6.37
CA ILE A 204 26.38 -14.06 -5.08
C ILE A 204 25.76 -12.67 -5.19
N THR A 205 25.60 -12.15 -6.41
CA THR A 205 24.92 -10.87 -6.64
C THR A 205 23.40 -10.96 -6.62
N GLU A 206 22.86 -12.19 -6.60
CA GLU A 206 21.44 -12.46 -6.40
C GLU A 206 21.10 -12.46 -4.91
N TRP A 207 20.01 -11.82 -4.57
CA TRP A 207 19.51 -11.76 -3.20
C TRP A 207 17.99 -11.80 -3.16
N GLN A 208 17.46 -12.28 -2.04
CA GLN A 208 16.03 -12.24 -1.74
C GLN A 208 15.75 -11.42 -0.49
N GLY A 209 14.49 -11.02 -0.32
CA GLY A 209 14.05 -10.30 0.85
C GLY A 209 12.55 -10.05 0.83
N TRP A 210 12.09 -9.29 1.81
CA TRP A 210 10.69 -8.95 1.94
C TRP A 210 10.52 -7.45 1.99
N LEU A 211 9.47 -6.99 1.32
CA LEU A 211 8.99 -5.63 1.38
C LEU A 211 7.57 -5.64 1.93
N VAL A 212 7.32 -4.84 2.96
CA VAL A 212 6.05 -4.78 3.69
C VAL A 212 5.51 -3.38 3.61
N GLY A 213 4.26 -3.24 3.23
CA GLY A 213 3.58 -1.96 3.10
C GLY A 213 2.16 -2.03 3.59
N GLU A 214 1.57 -0.87 3.86
CA GLU A 214 0.20 -0.77 4.39
C GLU A 214 -0.61 0.23 3.59
N PHE A 215 -1.83 -0.17 3.26
CA PHE A 215 -2.80 0.67 2.54
C PHE A 215 -4.15 0.63 3.25
N ALA A 216 -4.94 1.69 3.08
CA ALA A 216 -6.25 1.78 3.70
C ALA A 216 -7.35 1.45 2.71
N VAL A 217 -8.34 0.69 3.19
CA VAL A 217 -9.64 0.44 2.54
C VAL A 217 -10.71 1.13 3.38
N ASN A 218 -11.38 2.10 2.80
CA ASN A 218 -12.41 2.92 3.45
C ASN A 218 -13.82 2.58 2.95
N GLY A 219 -13.92 1.88 1.82
CA GLY A 219 -15.18 1.29 1.35
C GLY A 219 -15.61 0.11 2.23
N LYS A 220 -16.92 -0.11 2.33
CA LYS A 220 -17.47 -1.29 3.01
C LYS A 220 -17.46 -2.46 2.02
N ASP A 221 -16.78 -3.54 2.38
CA ASP A 221 -16.70 -4.78 1.61
C ASP A 221 -16.36 -4.51 0.12
N GLU A 222 -15.23 -3.84 -0.10
CA GLU A 222 -14.84 -3.30 -1.41
C GLU A 222 -14.01 -4.33 -2.18
N ASN A 223 -14.32 -4.51 -3.47
CA ASN A 223 -13.42 -5.19 -4.40
C ASN A 223 -12.25 -4.24 -4.72
N VAL A 224 -11.10 -4.54 -4.13
CA VAL A 224 -9.86 -3.81 -4.35
C VAL A 224 -9.09 -4.50 -5.45
N ILE A 225 -8.77 -3.76 -6.52
CA ILE A 225 -7.89 -4.25 -7.56
C ILE A 225 -6.46 -3.77 -7.31
N VAL A 226 -5.54 -4.72 -7.37
CA VAL A 226 -4.13 -4.58 -7.02
C VAL A 226 -3.28 -4.86 -8.26
N GLN A 227 -2.28 -4.01 -8.48
CA GLN A 227 -1.25 -4.23 -9.49
C GLN A 227 0.11 -3.90 -8.90
N CYS A 228 1.03 -4.87 -8.95
CA CYS A 228 2.42 -4.69 -8.56
C CYS A 228 3.33 -5.09 -9.71
N LEU A 229 4.28 -4.23 -10.06
CA LEU A 229 5.17 -4.35 -11.21
C LEU A 229 6.59 -4.60 -10.75
N GLY A 230 7.32 -5.40 -11.53
CA GLY A 230 8.72 -5.77 -11.30
C GLY A 230 8.90 -6.84 -10.24
N VAL A 231 7.83 -7.47 -9.75
CA VAL A 231 7.87 -8.52 -8.72
C VAL A 231 6.98 -9.68 -9.15
N HIS A 232 7.33 -10.88 -8.68
CA HIS A 232 6.63 -12.12 -9.07
C HIS A 232 5.41 -12.40 -8.21
N THR A 233 5.52 -12.16 -6.91
CA THR A 233 4.49 -12.55 -5.94
C THR A 233 4.25 -11.45 -4.92
N ILE A 234 2.97 -11.22 -4.65
CA ILE A 234 2.52 -10.42 -3.50
C ILE A 234 1.50 -11.23 -2.68
N PHE A 235 1.38 -10.88 -1.41
CA PHE A 235 0.40 -11.44 -0.49
C PHE A 235 -0.43 -10.30 0.09
N VAL A 236 -1.75 -10.41 -0.02
CA VAL A 236 -2.72 -9.47 0.54
C VAL A 236 -3.83 -10.28 1.20
N ALA A 237 -4.07 -10.06 2.50
CA ALA A 237 -5.08 -10.80 3.28
C ALA A 237 -4.98 -12.33 3.10
N ASP A 238 -3.77 -12.87 3.28
CA ASP A 238 -3.42 -14.30 3.12
C ASP A 238 -3.63 -14.89 1.71
N MET A 239 -4.03 -14.07 0.73
CA MET A 239 -4.09 -14.50 -0.67
C MET A 239 -2.77 -14.27 -1.38
N PHE A 240 -2.28 -15.33 -2.03
CA PHE A 240 -1.19 -15.27 -2.98
C PHE A 240 -1.69 -14.68 -4.30
N ILE A 241 -0.99 -13.65 -4.80
CA ILE A 241 -1.30 -12.99 -6.06
C ILE A 241 -0.06 -13.03 -6.94
N ALA A 242 -0.22 -13.54 -8.17
CA ALA A 242 0.78 -13.42 -9.21
C ALA A 242 0.86 -11.97 -9.68
N ALA A 243 2.01 -11.35 -9.49
CA ALA A 243 2.28 -9.97 -9.87
C ALA A 243 2.95 -9.90 -11.25
N ASP A 244 3.25 -8.69 -11.73
CA ASP A 244 3.73 -8.45 -13.08
C ASP A 244 5.25 -8.21 -13.09
N VAL A 245 6.03 -9.29 -13.14
CA VAL A 245 7.51 -9.23 -13.25
C VAL A 245 7.95 -8.43 -14.47
N TYR A 246 7.20 -8.52 -15.57
CA TYR A 246 7.55 -7.97 -16.88
C TYR A 246 7.07 -6.53 -17.10
N ARG A 247 6.37 -5.93 -16.13
CA ARG A 247 5.90 -4.54 -16.18
C ARG A 247 5.02 -4.26 -17.41
N ARG A 248 4.14 -5.19 -17.76
CA ARG A 248 3.17 -5.01 -18.85
C ARG A 248 2.13 -3.94 -18.53
N GLU A 249 1.87 -3.68 -17.24
CA GLU A 249 0.89 -2.69 -16.76
C GLU A 249 -0.57 -2.95 -17.21
N GLN A 250 -0.86 -4.15 -17.72
CA GLN A 250 -2.16 -4.49 -18.31
C GLN A 250 -3.14 -5.05 -17.28
N TYR A 251 -2.71 -6.01 -16.47
CA TYR A 251 -3.62 -6.81 -15.66
C TYR A 251 -3.64 -6.34 -14.22
N TRP A 252 -4.85 -6.36 -13.65
CA TRP A 252 -5.12 -6.07 -12.25
C TRP A 252 -5.76 -7.30 -11.60
N PHE A 253 -5.44 -7.54 -10.34
CA PHE A 253 -6.00 -8.66 -9.58
C PHE A 253 -7.00 -8.17 -8.54
N SER A 254 -8.20 -8.73 -8.51
CA SER A 254 -9.27 -8.31 -7.58
C SER A 254 -9.27 -9.10 -6.28
N VAL A 255 -9.40 -8.40 -5.15
CA VAL A 255 -9.42 -8.93 -3.80
C VAL A 255 -10.54 -8.24 -3.01
N SER A 256 -11.46 -9.00 -2.42
CA SER A 256 -12.47 -8.45 -1.51
C SER A 256 -11.85 -8.16 -0.16
N LEU A 257 -11.87 -6.89 0.26
CA LEU A 257 -11.34 -6.44 1.55
C LEU A 257 -12.41 -5.70 2.35
N SER A 258 -12.45 -5.99 3.65
CA SER A 258 -13.24 -5.22 4.60
C SER A 258 -12.63 -3.82 4.80
N ALA A 259 -13.41 -2.89 5.34
CA ALA A 259 -12.87 -1.58 5.71
C ALA A 259 -11.78 -1.72 6.80
N GLY A 260 -10.66 -1.03 6.61
CA GLY A 260 -9.55 -0.98 7.57
C GLY A 260 -8.19 -0.82 6.93
N ILE A 261 -7.13 -0.95 7.73
CA ILE A 261 -5.75 -0.98 7.24
C ILE A 261 -5.36 -2.42 6.91
N HIS A 262 -4.87 -2.63 5.68
CA HIS A 262 -4.41 -3.91 5.19
C HIS A 262 -2.92 -3.87 4.93
N THR A 263 -2.27 -5.02 5.11
CA THR A 263 -0.84 -5.19 4.86
C THR A 263 -0.65 -5.94 3.56
N VAL A 264 0.28 -5.46 2.74
CA VAL A 264 0.81 -6.20 1.59
C VAL A 264 2.22 -6.68 1.93
N TYR A 265 2.48 -7.95 1.67
CA TYR A 265 3.81 -8.54 1.73
C TYR A 265 4.27 -8.83 0.32
N ILE A 266 5.45 -8.36 -0.04
CA ILE A 266 6.00 -8.53 -1.38
C ILE A 266 7.30 -9.27 -1.23
N ARG A 267 7.38 -10.39 -1.92
CA ARG A 267 8.61 -11.17 -1.99
C ARG A 267 9.51 -10.56 -3.05
N LEU A 268 10.72 -10.17 -2.65
CA LEU A 268 11.72 -9.63 -3.54
C LEU A 268 12.74 -10.71 -3.89
N ARG A 269 13.11 -10.74 -5.17
CA ARG A 269 14.27 -11.47 -5.69
C ARG A 269 14.87 -10.63 -6.80
N ALA A 270 16.14 -10.27 -6.66
CA ALA A 270 16.81 -9.41 -7.62
C ALA A 270 18.30 -9.70 -7.70
N LYS A 271 18.89 -9.21 -8.78
CA LYS A 271 20.33 -9.06 -8.92
C LYS A 271 20.70 -7.60 -8.69
N GLN A 272 21.54 -7.32 -7.69
CA GLN A 272 21.93 -5.97 -7.26
C GLN A 272 20.76 -5.08 -6.80
N THR A 273 19.93 -4.59 -7.70
CA THR A 273 18.85 -3.63 -7.42
C THR A 273 17.50 -4.18 -7.85
N GLN A 274 16.50 -4.06 -6.98
CA GLN A 274 15.11 -4.34 -7.28
C GLN A 274 14.35 -3.03 -7.48
N VAL A 275 13.52 -2.97 -8.52
CA VAL A 275 12.62 -1.82 -8.74
C VAL A 275 11.18 -2.33 -8.68
N VAL A 276 10.33 -1.75 -7.85
CA VAL A 276 8.94 -2.19 -7.66
C VAL A 276 7.98 -1.01 -7.70
N LYS A 277 6.81 -1.20 -8.30
CA LYS A 277 5.73 -0.19 -8.28
C LYS A 277 4.43 -0.91 -7.97
N CYS A 278 3.76 -0.52 -6.90
CA CYS A 278 2.46 -1.08 -6.52
C CYS A 278 1.39 0.00 -6.51
N SER A 279 0.23 -0.35 -7.03
CA SER A 279 -0.93 0.52 -7.14
C SER A 279 -2.19 -0.23 -6.76
N PHE A 280 -3.12 0.52 -6.16
CA PHE A 280 -4.38 -0.01 -5.65
C PHE A 280 -5.50 0.91 -6.12
N LYS A 281 -6.65 0.36 -6.47
CA LYS A 281 -7.86 1.14 -6.71
C LYS A 281 -9.09 0.30 -6.38
N SER A 282 -10.23 0.97 -6.19
CA SER A 282 -11.52 0.29 -6.15
C SER A 282 -11.87 -0.20 -7.55
N ALA A 283 -12.43 -1.41 -7.66
CA ALA A 283 -12.98 -1.95 -8.91
C ALA A 283 -14.16 -1.11 -9.46
N GLY A 284 -14.81 -0.32 -8.61
CA GLY A 284 -16.00 0.44 -9.00
C GLY A 284 -17.23 -0.44 -9.19
N SER A 285 -18.06 -0.08 -10.16
CA SER A 285 -19.28 -0.81 -10.53
C SER A 285 -19.06 -1.87 -11.60
N ASP A 286 -17.91 -1.82 -12.28
CA ASP A 286 -17.66 -2.68 -13.44
C ASP A 286 -17.35 -4.10 -12.98
N SER A 287 -17.90 -5.08 -13.70
CA SER A 287 -17.71 -6.50 -13.37
C SER A 287 -16.45 -7.09 -14.02
N PHE A 288 -16.04 -6.54 -15.17
CA PHE A 288 -14.85 -6.96 -15.90
C PHE A 288 -14.33 -5.83 -16.79
N GLU A 289 -13.07 -5.97 -17.22
CA GLU A 289 -12.40 -5.08 -18.17
C GLU A 289 -11.96 -5.90 -19.39
N VAL A 290 -12.27 -5.40 -20.59
CA VAL A 290 -11.86 -6.00 -21.86
C VAL A 290 -10.62 -5.27 -22.37
N HIS A 291 -9.54 -6.01 -22.61
CA HIS A 291 -8.28 -5.46 -23.08
C HIS A 291 -8.17 -5.51 -24.59
N GLN A 292 -7.26 -4.69 -25.12
CA GLN A 292 -6.82 -4.80 -26.50
C GLN A 292 -6.20 -6.20 -26.74
N PRO A 293 -6.43 -6.83 -27.91
CA PRO A 293 -5.78 -8.08 -28.27
C PRO A 293 -4.26 -7.96 -28.18
N THR A 294 -3.60 -8.94 -27.56
CA THR A 294 -2.13 -8.98 -27.48
C THR A 294 -1.48 -9.19 -28.85
N MET A 295 -2.24 -9.69 -29.82
CA MET A 295 -1.79 -9.97 -31.19
C MET A 295 -2.92 -9.55 -32.13
N LEU A 296 -2.58 -8.84 -33.21
CA LEU A 296 -3.52 -8.56 -34.27
C LEU A 296 -3.72 -9.84 -35.10
N PRO A 297 -4.95 -10.18 -35.49
CA PRO A 297 -5.17 -11.31 -36.37
C PRO A 297 -4.57 -11.03 -37.75
N ASP A 298 -4.05 -12.07 -38.39
CA ASP A 298 -3.65 -11.99 -39.80
C ASP A 298 -4.88 -11.74 -40.67
N LEU A 299 -4.71 -10.92 -41.71
CA LEU A 299 -5.75 -10.65 -42.69
C LEU A 299 -5.36 -11.30 -44.03
N VAL A 300 -6.22 -12.17 -44.56
CA VAL A 300 -6.12 -12.70 -45.92
C VAL A 300 -7.25 -12.10 -46.74
N GLU A 301 -6.90 -11.34 -47.77
CA GLU A 301 -7.87 -10.65 -48.65
C GLU A 301 -8.85 -9.73 -47.90
N GLY A 302 -8.41 -9.11 -46.81
CA GLY A 302 -9.25 -8.22 -45.98
C GLY A 302 -10.16 -8.94 -44.99
N HIS A 303 -10.08 -10.26 -44.90
CA HIS A 303 -10.78 -11.08 -43.92
C HIS A 303 -9.83 -11.62 -42.85
N ILE A 304 -10.30 -11.73 -41.61
CA ILE A 304 -9.54 -12.38 -40.53
C ILE A 304 -9.26 -13.83 -40.92
N PHE A 305 -7.98 -14.20 -40.87
CA PHE A 305 -7.53 -15.56 -41.11
C PHE A 305 -7.87 -16.42 -39.89
N GLY A 306 -9.06 -17.03 -39.92
CA GLY A 306 -9.58 -17.90 -38.87
C GLY A 306 -10.95 -17.46 -38.34
N ASN A 307 -11.55 -18.29 -37.49
CA ASN A 307 -12.90 -18.08 -36.96
C ASN A 307 -12.91 -17.62 -35.49
N ILE A 308 -11.73 -17.39 -34.89
CA ILE A 308 -11.58 -17.15 -33.45
C ILE A 308 -10.61 -15.98 -33.24
N LEU A 309 -10.99 -15.04 -32.37
CA LEU A 309 -10.14 -13.95 -31.91
C LEU A 309 -9.95 -14.08 -30.39
N ALA A 310 -8.69 -14.07 -29.94
CA ALA A 310 -8.38 -14.08 -28.52
C ALA A 310 -8.41 -12.64 -27.96
N ILE A 311 -9.31 -12.39 -27.02
CA ILE A 311 -9.43 -11.10 -26.35
C ILE A 311 -9.13 -11.29 -24.86
N PRO A 312 -8.10 -10.62 -24.30
CA PRO A 312 -7.81 -10.72 -22.88
C PRO A 312 -8.90 -9.99 -22.07
N VAL A 313 -9.35 -10.62 -20.97
CA VAL A 313 -10.36 -10.07 -20.08
C VAL A 313 -9.85 -10.15 -18.64
N THR A 314 -10.03 -9.07 -17.88
CA THR A 314 -9.80 -9.05 -16.43
C THR A 314 -11.12 -9.13 -15.69
N ASN A 315 -11.26 -10.12 -14.82
CA ASN A 315 -12.36 -10.17 -13.87
C ASN A 315 -12.11 -9.19 -12.72
N LEU A 316 -13.03 -8.24 -12.54
CA LEU A 316 -12.93 -7.23 -11.48
C LEU A 316 -13.70 -7.66 -10.21
N GLN A 317 -14.47 -8.75 -10.26
CA GLN A 317 -15.15 -9.34 -9.10
C GLN A 317 -14.29 -10.44 -8.47
N SER A 318 -14.08 -10.37 -7.16
CA SER A 318 -13.25 -11.33 -6.44
C SER A 318 -13.97 -12.62 -6.04
N ASP A 319 -15.29 -12.55 -5.82
CA ASP A 319 -16.14 -13.66 -5.33
C ASP A 319 -16.91 -14.37 -6.45
N LYS A 320 -16.97 -13.77 -7.64
CA LYS A 320 -17.77 -14.26 -8.76
C LYS A 320 -16.93 -14.32 -10.01
N TRP A 321 -16.92 -15.50 -10.63
CA TRP A 321 -16.41 -15.66 -11.97
C TRP A 321 -17.40 -15.08 -12.98
N ILE A 322 -16.86 -14.41 -13.99
CA ILE A 322 -17.64 -13.98 -15.14
C ILE A 322 -18.23 -15.23 -15.80
N LYS A 323 -19.55 -15.23 -16.00
CA LYS A 323 -20.29 -16.29 -16.69
C LYS A 323 -21.10 -15.69 -17.81
N ASN A 324 -21.34 -16.46 -18.87
CA ASN A 324 -22.20 -16.08 -19.99
C ASN A 324 -21.80 -14.76 -20.67
N VAL A 325 -20.50 -14.56 -20.93
CA VAL A 325 -20.04 -13.47 -21.82
C VAL A 325 -20.60 -13.76 -23.21
N ARG A 326 -21.57 -12.97 -23.65
CA ARG A 326 -22.20 -13.04 -24.97
C ARG A 326 -21.99 -11.72 -25.68
#